data_AF-A0A919HHN4-F1
#
_entry.id   AF-A0A919HHN4-F1
#
_cell.length_a   1.000
_cell.length_b   1.000
_cell.length_c   1.000
_cell.angle_alpha   90.00
_cell.angle_beta   90.00
_cell.angle_gamma   90.00
#
_symmetry.space_group_name_H-M   'P 1'
#
loop_
_entity.id
_entity.type
_entity.pdbx_description
1 polymer ?
#
loop_
_entity_poly.entity_id
_entity_poly.type
_entity_poly.pdbx_seq_one_letter_code
_entity_poly.pdbx_strand_id
1 'polypeptide(L)'
;MTEADWAKRADDFRLLPGETLAGVLADYAEVARRTDDVVATLPDLDATWPLPKAPWIEPGAQWSVRRVLMHIIAETAQHAGHADIIRESLDGAKTMG
;
A
#
# COMPACT_ATOMS: atom_id res chain seq x y z
N MET A 1 3.44 -6.67 -19.99
CA MET A 1 4.49 -5.92 -19.28
C MET A 1 5.81 -6.20 -19.99
N THR A 2 6.61 -5.16 -20.23
CA THR A 2 7.93 -5.20 -20.86
C THR A 2 9.03 -5.43 -19.82
N GLU A 3 10.27 -5.68 -20.25
CA GLU A 3 11.43 -5.76 -19.34
C GLU A 3 11.62 -4.45 -18.55
N ALA A 4 11.37 -3.30 -19.19
CA ALA A 4 11.41 -2.00 -18.53
C ALA A 4 10.32 -1.86 -17.43
N ASP A 5 9.12 -2.42 -17.64
CA ASP A 5 8.06 -2.42 -16.62
C ASP A 5 8.49 -3.21 -15.36
N TRP A 6 9.22 -4.32 -15.56
CA TRP A 6 9.74 -5.12 -14.46
C TRP A 6 10.89 -4.45 -13.72
N ALA A 7 11.81 -3.82 -14.46
CA ALA A 7 12.91 -3.05 -13.86
C ALA A 7 12.36 -1.92 -12.98
N LYS A 8 11.35 -1.18 -13.48
CA LYS A 8 10.67 -0.15 -12.69
C LYS A 8 9.99 -0.72 -11.44
N ARG A 9 9.32 -1.87 -11.56
CA ARG A 9 8.67 -2.51 -10.40
C ARG A 9 9.68 -2.96 -9.34
N ALA A 10 10.89 -3.34 -9.73
CA ALA A 10 11.95 -3.68 -8.77
C ALA A 10 12.43 -2.45 -7.99
N ASP A 11 12.41 -1.27 -8.62
CA ASP A 11 12.77 -0.01 -7.99
C ASP A 11 11.79 0.40 -6.88
N ASP A 12 10.51 0.00 -6.95
CA ASP A 12 9.50 0.28 -5.91
C ASP A 12 9.81 -0.37 -4.54
N PHE A 13 10.77 -1.31 -4.46
CA PHE A 13 11.14 -2.03 -3.24
C PHE A 13 12.45 -1.56 -2.60
N ARG A 14 13.01 -0.44 -3.06
CA ARG A 14 14.26 0.14 -2.54
C ARG A 14 14.21 1.66 -2.57
N LEU A 15 14.99 2.31 -1.71
CA LEU A 15 15.24 3.74 -1.85
C LEU A 15 16.15 3.99 -3.06
N LEU A 16 15.73 4.87 -3.96
CA LEU A 16 16.50 5.31 -5.11
C LEU A 16 17.46 6.44 -4.74
N PRO A 17 18.50 6.70 -5.57
CA PRO A 17 19.38 7.84 -5.37
C PRO A 17 18.59 9.16 -5.26
N GLY A 18 18.73 9.85 -4.14
CA GLY A 18 18.03 11.12 -3.86
C GLY A 18 16.77 10.99 -3.01
N GLU A 19 16.26 9.78 -2.81
CA GLU A 19 15.16 9.52 -1.88
C GLU A 19 15.67 9.44 -0.44
N THR A 20 14.84 9.85 0.50
CA THR A 20 15.15 9.81 1.93
C THR A 20 14.03 9.12 2.67
N LEU A 21 14.34 8.50 3.81
CA LEU A 21 13.33 7.90 4.68
C LEU A 21 12.26 8.93 5.09
N ALA A 22 12.67 10.15 5.46
CA ALA A 22 11.75 11.22 5.81
C ALA A 22 10.83 11.60 4.63
N GLY A 23 11.37 11.64 3.41
CA GLY A 23 10.58 11.87 2.20
C GLY A 23 9.55 10.79 1.96
N VAL A 24 9.94 9.51 2.00
CA VAL A 24 9.02 8.39 1.79
C VAL A 24 7.92 8.33 2.85
N LEU A 25 8.24 8.64 4.12
CA LEU A 25 7.24 8.72 5.18
C LEU A 25 6.27 9.90 4.97
N ALA A 26 6.75 11.04 4.45
CA ALA A 26 5.90 12.17 4.10
C ALA A 26 4.97 11.83 2.92
N ASP A 27 5.48 11.15 1.90
CA ASP A 27 4.70 10.70 0.75
C ASP A 27 3.62 9.70 1.18
N TYR A 28 3.95 8.76 2.08
CA TYR A 28 2.97 7.84 2.66
C TYR A 28 1.86 8.57 3.41
N ALA A 29 2.21 9.55 4.25
CA ALA A 29 1.24 10.35 4.98
C ALA A 29 0.33 11.17 4.05
N GLU A 30 0.87 11.72 2.96
CA GLU A 30 0.11 12.45 1.95
C GLU A 30 -0.86 11.54 1.19
N VAL A 31 -0.44 10.30 0.85
CA VAL A 31 -1.32 9.30 0.23
C VAL A 31 -2.44 8.90 1.18
N ALA A 32 -2.16 8.71 2.47
CA ALA A 32 -3.17 8.43 3.48
C ALA A 32 -4.20 9.57 3.57
N ARG A 33 -3.74 10.82 3.68
CA ARG A 33 -4.60 12.01 3.72
C ARG A 33 -5.47 12.13 2.47
N ARG A 34 -4.90 11.90 1.28
CA ARG A 34 -5.66 11.91 0.02
C ARG A 34 -6.69 10.78 -0.03
N THR A 35 -6.38 9.63 0.54
CA THR A 35 -7.32 8.50 0.63
C THR A 35 -8.51 8.86 1.51
N ASP A 36 -8.27 9.49 2.66
CA ASP A 36 -9.32 10.00 3.55
C ASP A 36 -10.20 11.04 2.84
N ASP A 37 -9.59 12.02 2.15
CA ASP A 37 -10.30 13.04 1.37
C ASP A 37 -11.23 12.40 0.33
N VAL A 38 -10.73 11.41 -0.43
CA VAL A 38 -11.53 10.71 -1.44
C VAL A 38 -12.70 9.97 -0.79
N VAL A 39 -12.43 9.19 0.26
CA VAL A 39 -13.46 8.39 0.95
C VAL A 39 -14.57 9.29 1.52
N ALA A 40 -14.22 10.44 2.07
CA ALA A 40 -15.17 11.40 2.62
C ALA A 40 -16.12 12.01 1.57
N THR A 41 -15.75 12.00 0.29
CA THR A 41 -16.59 12.52 -0.81
C THR A 41 -17.49 11.49 -1.49
N LEU A 42 -17.34 10.20 -1.15
CA LEU A 42 -18.10 9.14 -1.80
C LEU A 42 -19.53 9.06 -1.25
N PRO A 43 -20.53 8.72 -2.09
CA PRO A 43 -21.93 8.62 -1.66
C PRO A 43 -22.16 7.48 -0.67
N ASP A 44 -21.47 6.35 -0.88
CA ASP A 44 -21.45 5.18 0.01
C ASP A 44 -20.21 4.31 -0.29
N LEU A 45 -20.00 3.27 0.52
CA LEU A 45 -18.88 2.34 0.36
C LEU A 45 -19.15 1.20 -0.64
N ASP A 46 -20.35 1.14 -1.22
CA ASP A 46 -20.73 0.10 -2.19
C ASP A 46 -20.46 0.55 -3.63
N ALA A 47 -20.22 1.85 -3.86
CA ALA A 47 -19.68 2.40 -5.11
C ALA A 47 -18.47 1.59 -5.60
N THR A 48 -18.46 1.24 -6.90
CA THR A 48 -17.44 0.39 -7.52
C THR A 48 -16.50 1.17 -8.41
N TRP A 49 -15.24 0.70 -8.50
CA TRP A 49 -14.22 1.25 -9.38
C TRP A 49 -13.49 0.13 -10.14
N PRO A 50 -13.18 0.31 -11.44
CA PRO A 50 -12.40 -0.65 -12.20
C PRO A 50 -10.97 -0.74 -11.66
N LEU A 51 -10.48 -1.97 -11.51
CA LEU A 51 -9.10 -2.20 -11.12
C LEU A 51 -8.14 -1.85 -12.27
N PRO A 52 -6.90 -1.43 -11.97
CA PRO A 52 -5.88 -1.23 -12.98
C PRO A 52 -5.58 -2.53 -13.72
N LYS A 53 -5.17 -2.43 -14.99
CA LYS A 53 -4.76 -3.60 -15.77
C LYS A 53 -3.47 -4.17 -15.18
N ALA A 54 -3.50 -5.41 -14.73
CA ALA A 54 -2.32 -6.17 -14.32
C ALA A 54 -2.45 -7.65 -14.71
N PRO A 55 -1.34 -8.38 -14.94
CA PRO A 55 -1.38 -9.79 -15.32
C PRO A 55 -2.13 -10.72 -14.36
N TRP A 56 -2.25 -10.33 -13.09
CA TRP A 56 -2.93 -11.08 -12.02
C TRP A 56 -4.34 -10.56 -11.69
N ILE A 57 -4.87 -9.63 -12.49
CA ILE A 57 -6.21 -9.05 -12.33
C ILE A 57 -7.06 -9.47 -13.53
N GLU A 58 -8.20 -10.10 -13.26
CA GLU A 58 -9.14 -10.51 -14.31
C GLU A 58 -9.63 -9.31 -15.15
N PRO A 59 -9.77 -9.47 -16.48
CA PRO A 59 -10.25 -8.40 -17.35
C PRO A 59 -11.62 -7.86 -16.89
N GLY A 60 -11.70 -6.54 -16.68
CA GLY A 60 -12.94 -5.87 -16.27
C GLY A 60 -13.28 -6.01 -14.79
N ALA A 61 -12.38 -6.56 -13.97
CA ALA A 61 -12.57 -6.63 -12.53
C ALA A 61 -12.83 -5.23 -11.93
N GLN A 62 -13.84 -5.14 -11.07
CA GLN A 62 -14.17 -3.95 -10.30
C GLN A 62 -14.28 -4.32 -8.83
N TRP A 63 -13.82 -3.42 -7.95
CA TRP A 63 -13.99 -3.57 -6.50
C TRP A 63 -14.86 -2.43 -5.97
N SER A 64 -15.69 -2.74 -4.97
CA SER A 64 -16.33 -1.70 -4.17
C SER A 64 -15.31 -0.98 -3.30
N VAL A 65 -15.60 0.26 -2.92
CA VAL A 65 -14.75 1.04 -2.02
C VAL A 65 -14.56 0.30 -0.69
N ARG A 66 -15.61 -0.34 -0.17
CA ARG A 66 -15.55 -1.22 1.01
C ARG A 66 -14.48 -2.29 0.87
N ARG A 67 -14.44 -2.98 -0.29
CA ARG A 67 -13.47 -4.05 -0.54
C ARG A 67 -12.05 -3.48 -0.63
N VAL A 68 -11.86 -2.34 -1.28
CA VAL A 68 -10.56 -1.65 -1.36
C VAL A 68 -10.06 -1.29 0.03
N LEU A 69 -10.89 -0.67 0.88
CA LEU A 69 -10.48 -0.26 2.23
C LEU A 69 -10.15 -1.45 3.14
N MET A 70 -10.94 -2.53 3.08
CA MET A 70 -10.63 -3.75 3.82
C MET A 70 -9.31 -4.37 3.36
N HIS A 71 -9.01 -4.33 2.06
CA HIS A 71 -7.73 -4.79 1.55
C HIS A 71 -6.56 -3.94 2.07
N ILE A 72 -6.66 -2.61 2.02
CA ILE A 72 -5.62 -1.70 2.53
C ILE A 72 -5.34 -1.96 4.02
N ILE A 73 -6.38 -2.13 4.84
CA ILE A 73 -6.24 -2.41 6.27
C ILE A 73 -5.53 -3.76 6.49
N ALA A 74 -5.94 -4.81 5.78
CA ALA A 74 -5.36 -6.14 5.91
C ALA A 74 -3.87 -6.16 5.51
N GLU A 75 -3.52 -5.56 4.36
CA GLU A 75 -2.12 -5.47 3.91
C GLU A 75 -1.27 -4.65 4.87
N THR A 76 -1.80 -3.52 5.37
CA THR A 76 -1.08 -2.67 6.33
C THR A 76 -0.80 -3.42 7.64
N ALA A 77 -1.78 -4.14 8.17
CA ALA A 77 -1.61 -4.95 9.38
C ALA A 77 -0.59 -6.07 9.18
N GLN A 78 -0.63 -6.75 8.03
CA GLN A 78 0.33 -7.80 7.70
C GLN A 78 1.77 -7.26 7.61
N HIS A 79 1.97 -6.13 6.94
CA HIS A 79 3.29 -5.50 6.83
C HIS A 79 3.79 -4.93 8.16
N ALA A 80 2.91 -4.37 8.98
CA ALA A 80 3.27 -3.92 10.33
C ALA A 80 3.79 -5.08 11.19
N GLY A 81 3.11 -6.23 11.15
CA GLY A 81 3.57 -7.43 11.86
C GLY A 81 4.94 -7.94 11.37
N HIS A 82 5.22 -7.88 10.07
CA HIS A 82 6.55 -8.20 9.55
C HIS A 82 7.61 -7.20 10.03
N ALA A 83 7.30 -5.90 10.06
CA ALA A 83 8.19 -4.86 10.54
C ALA A 83 8.49 -5.01 12.04
N ASP A 84 7.49 -5.40 12.83
CA ASP A 84 7.67 -5.74 14.24
C ASP A 84 8.69 -6.85 14.41
N ILE A 85 8.55 -7.98 13.71
CA ILE A 85 9.51 -9.10 13.80
C ILE A 85 10.95 -8.64 13.51
N ILE A 86 11.14 -7.78 12.49
CA ILE A 86 12.46 -7.24 12.15
C ILE A 86 12.99 -6.37 13.29
N ARG A 87 12.16 -5.45 13.81
CA ARG A 87 12.52 -4.58 14.93
C ARG A 87 12.90 -5.39 16.18
N GLU A 88 12.04 -6.34 16.57
CA GLU A 88 12.25 -7.23 17.73
C GLU A 88 13.55 -8.04 17.60
N SER A 89 13.90 -8.47 16.38
CA SER A 89 15.15 -9.19 16.10
C SER A 89 16.40 -8.30 16.22
N LEU A 90 16.25 -6.97 16.06
CA LEU A 90 17.35 -6.01 16.15
C LEU A 90 17.57 -5.49 17.57
N ASP A 91 16.50 -5.22 18.32
CA ASP A 91 16.56 -4.58 19.64
C ASP A 91 16.24 -5.50 20.83
N GLY A 92 15.67 -6.69 20.58
CA GLY A 92 15.31 -7.67 21.60
C GLY A 92 14.07 -7.30 22.44
N ALA A 93 13.43 -6.15 22.19
CA ALA A 93 12.22 -5.72 22.90
C ALA A 93 10.97 -6.32 22.23
N LYS A 94 9.96 -6.73 23.00
CA LYS A 94 8.72 -7.33 22.46
C LYS A 94 7.62 -6.28 22.28
N THR A 95 6.91 -6.33 21.15
CA THR A 95 5.74 -5.49 20.88
C THR A 95 4.54 -5.91 21.74
N MET A 96 4.38 -7.22 21.99
CA MET A 96 3.32 -7.79 22.82
C MET A 96 3.90 -8.86 23.77
N GLY A 97 4.57 -8.46 24.84
CA GLY A 97 5.19 -9.38 25.79
C GLY A 97 5.59 -8.73 27.11
#